data_AF-A0A6C0CUC6-F1
#
_entry.id   AF-A0A6C0CUC6-F1
#
_cell.length_a   1.000
_cell.length_b   1.000
_cell.length_c   1.000
_cell.angle_alpha   90.00
_cell.angle_beta   90.00
_cell.angle_gamma   90.00
#
_symmetry.space_group_name_H-M   'P 1'
#
loop_
_entity.id
_entity.type
_entity.pdbx_description
1 polymer ?
#
loop_
_entity_poly.entity_id
_entity_poly.type
_entity_poly.pdbx_seq_one_letter_code
_entity_poly.pdbx_strand_id
1 'polypeptide(L)'
;MKYNYKNKIYKYKIIVFVMSDMQNEKMKDVNARLGIKDDLSVEKNKKLIFVYCPPKVGSTTLVSSLRLSASDKLTILHLHNEIMLKVLYNITDVTVNEIVQYNKQLGKKVYVIDIFRTPIEHKMSSFFENIDTFHFNTSVAELNTYDIKKIITRFNNLFPHLAPSDHFKDKYDIVVPDKFDFERKYLLVEKNDVSYIKLRLKDSNSWREILNSILSIDVFLVNDYETDSKAVKNVYANFKNNYKIPNNLLENIKNSPSLLYYLNDEERNEYIQYWQNKSIGENHTPYTEDEYNLYNKITLENHHMSEIQTDHYMDCGCICVACERKRKIVLEKVKRGELTKERIIHEETKSEYIISKVNTIKNRIMNKIKQNQEIKDKLNRPKRIIKNNFTIVHGII
;
A
#
# COMPACT_ATOMS: atom_id res chain seq x y z
N MET A 1 19.93 47.81 -26.67
CA MET A 1 20.81 47.27 -25.61
C MET A 1 20.97 45.77 -25.83
N LYS A 2 22.17 45.32 -26.22
CA LYS A 2 22.49 43.90 -26.44
C LYS A 2 22.76 43.24 -25.08
N TYR A 3 21.92 42.30 -24.66
CA TYR A 3 22.15 41.52 -23.44
C TYR A 3 23.06 40.33 -23.74
N ASN A 4 24.18 40.30 -23.04
CA ASN A 4 25.30 39.37 -23.21
C ASN A 4 25.06 38.16 -22.29
N TYR A 5 24.69 37.01 -22.85
CA TYR A 5 24.57 35.75 -22.10
C TYR A 5 25.96 35.17 -21.83
N LYS A 6 26.53 35.48 -20.65
CA LYS A 6 27.66 34.71 -20.11
C LYS A 6 27.14 33.40 -19.53
N ASN A 7 27.43 32.31 -20.23
CA ASN A 7 27.30 30.94 -19.74
C ASN A 7 28.06 30.77 -18.42
N LYS A 8 27.35 30.71 -17.29
CA LYS A 8 27.89 30.19 -16.02
C LYS A 8 27.78 28.68 -16.05
N ILE A 9 28.92 28.02 -16.29
CA ILE A 9 29.08 26.58 -16.07
C ILE A 9 29.02 26.36 -14.55
N TYR A 10 27.91 25.82 -14.05
CA TYR A 10 27.81 25.35 -12.68
C TYR A 10 28.62 24.06 -12.54
N LYS A 11 29.81 24.15 -11.94
CA LYS A 11 30.52 22.98 -11.43
C LYS A 11 29.70 22.41 -10.28
N TYR A 12 28.92 21.36 -10.53
CA TYR A 12 28.35 20.54 -9.48
C TYR A 12 29.49 19.87 -8.71
N LYS A 13 29.70 20.30 -7.47
CA LYS A 13 30.57 19.60 -6.52
C LYS A 13 29.79 18.32 -6.15
N ILE A 14 30.25 17.16 -6.61
CA ILE A 14 29.76 15.87 -6.10
C ILE A 14 30.16 15.83 -4.62
N ILE A 15 29.22 16.13 -3.74
CA ILE A 15 29.39 15.91 -2.30
C ILE A 15 29.18 14.42 -2.10
N VAL A 16 30.28 13.67 -2.03
CA VAL A 16 30.25 12.30 -1.55
C VAL A 16 29.91 12.37 -0.06
N PHE A 17 28.70 11.95 0.31
CA PHE A 17 28.30 11.83 1.71
C PHE A 17 29.11 10.67 2.33
N VAL A 18 30.22 10.98 2.99
CA VAL A 18 31.02 9.98 3.71
C VAL A 18 30.51 9.91 5.14
N MET A 19 29.83 8.81 5.49
CA MET A 19 29.40 8.55 6.86
C MET A 19 30.59 8.11 7.72
N SER A 20 30.64 8.59 8.96
CA SER A 20 31.62 8.12 9.96
C SER A 20 31.36 6.65 10.33
N ASP A 21 32.36 5.94 10.84
CA ASP A 21 32.22 4.54 11.28
C ASP A 21 31.12 4.36 12.33
N MET A 22 31.00 5.32 13.26
CA MET A 22 29.95 5.34 14.26
C MET A 22 28.55 5.51 13.63
N GLN A 23 28.43 6.34 12.60
CA GLN A 23 27.18 6.49 11.85
C GLN A 23 26.86 5.24 11.03
N ASN A 24 27.85 4.56 10.46
CA ASN A 24 27.67 3.31 9.73
C ASN A 24 27.11 2.20 10.64
N GLU A 25 27.68 2.00 11.84
CA GLU A 25 27.16 1.00 12.79
C GLU A 25 25.73 1.32 13.23
N LYS A 26 25.42 2.61 13.48
CA LYS A 26 24.05 3.06 13.76
C LYS A 26 23.09 2.72 12.62
N MET A 27 23.49 2.95 11.38
CA MET A 27 22.64 2.66 10.23
C MET A 27 22.45 1.17 9.97
N LYS A 28 23.43 0.32 10.30
CA LYS A 28 23.27 -1.14 10.29
C LYS A 28 22.21 -1.59 11.29
N ASP A 29 22.23 -1.07 12.52
CA ASP A 29 21.19 -1.36 13.52
C ASP A 29 19.80 -0.90 13.03
N VAL A 30 19.72 0.31 12.47
CA VAL A 30 18.47 0.82 11.87
C VAL A 30 17.96 -0.10 10.75
N ASN A 31 18.81 -0.50 9.80
CA ASN A 31 18.45 -1.45 8.74
C ASN A 31 17.93 -2.77 9.32
N ALA A 32 18.62 -3.30 10.34
CA ALA A 32 18.24 -4.55 10.99
C ALA A 32 16.84 -4.45 11.63
N ARG A 33 16.54 -3.35 12.34
CA ARG A 33 15.22 -3.09 12.94
C ARG A 33 14.12 -2.94 11.90
N LEU A 34 14.44 -2.36 10.74
CA LEU A 34 13.54 -2.23 9.60
C LEU A 34 13.41 -3.52 8.77
N GLY A 35 14.19 -4.56 9.09
CA GLY A 35 14.22 -5.81 8.34
C GLY A 35 14.88 -5.69 6.96
N ILE A 36 15.64 -4.62 6.70
CA ILE A 36 16.45 -4.48 5.50
C ILE A 36 17.72 -5.32 5.66
N LYS A 37 17.93 -6.27 4.75
CA LYS A 37 19.10 -7.14 4.77
C LYS A 37 20.20 -6.61 3.86
N ASP A 38 21.44 -6.61 4.35
CA ASP A 38 22.60 -6.12 3.59
C ASP A 38 23.15 -7.15 2.58
N ASP A 39 22.75 -8.43 2.71
CA ASP A 39 23.17 -9.49 1.80
C ASP A 39 22.62 -9.28 0.37
N LEU A 40 23.47 -8.73 -0.50
CA LEU A 40 23.14 -8.47 -1.90
C LEU A 40 23.19 -9.71 -2.79
N SER A 41 23.54 -10.91 -2.27
CA SER A 41 23.48 -12.13 -3.08
C SER A 41 22.04 -12.49 -3.46
N VAL A 42 21.08 -12.12 -2.61
CA VAL A 42 19.64 -12.34 -2.83
C VAL A 42 19.03 -11.19 -3.64
N GLU A 43 18.35 -11.49 -4.74
CA GLU A 43 17.78 -10.49 -5.65
C GLU A 43 16.90 -9.45 -4.95
N LYS A 44 15.98 -9.87 -4.07
CA LYS A 44 15.10 -8.94 -3.34
C LYS A 44 15.81 -7.95 -2.44
N ASN A 45 17.01 -8.30 -1.98
CA ASN A 45 17.81 -7.41 -1.14
C ASN A 45 18.55 -6.37 -2.00
N LYS A 46 18.64 -6.59 -3.32
CA LYS A 46 19.21 -5.62 -4.28
C LYS A 46 18.24 -4.49 -4.62
N LYS A 47 16.92 -4.71 -4.54
CA LYS A 47 15.88 -3.72 -4.86
C LYS A 47 15.07 -3.36 -3.62
N LEU A 48 15.19 -2.11 -3.18
CA LEU A 48 14.51 -1.58 -2.00
C LEU A 48 13.54 -0.48 -2.42
N ILE A 49 12.26 -0.63 -2.05
CA ILE A 49 11.21 0.35 -2.31
C ILE A 49 10.74 0.93 -0.99
N PHE A 50 10.85 2.25 -0.87
CA PHE A 50 10.17 3.03 0.14
C PHE A 50 8.88 3.57 -0.45
N VAL A 51 7.73 3.06 -0.03
CA VAL A 51 6.48 3.80 -0.18
C VAL A 51 6.48 4.83 0.94
N TYR A 52 6.97 6.03 0.63
CA TYR A 52 7.06 7.14 1.56
C TYR A 52 6.13 8.22 1.03
N CYS A 53 5.03 8.47 1.74
CA CYS A 53 3.98 9.36 1.27
C CYS A 53 3.10 9.80 2.45
N PRO A 54 2.31 10.89 2.31
CA PRO A 54 1.33 11.25 3.33
C PRO A 54 0.34 10.10 3.62
N PRO A 55 -0.27 10.03 4.81
CA PRO A 55 -1.34 9.07 5.06
C PRO A 55 -2.56 9.34 4.15
N LYS A 56 -3.36 8.31 3.88
CA LYS A 56 -4.66 8.41 3.17
C LYS A 56 -4.64 8.78 1.70
N VAL A 57 -3.52 8.50 1.05
CA VAL A 57 -3.33 8.65 -0.39
C VAL A 57 -3.49 7.34 -1.19
N GLY A 58 -3.86 6.23 -0.54
CA GLY A 58 -3.99 4.91 -1.18
C GLY A 58 -2.72 4.07 -1.17
N SER A 59 -1.77 4.38 -0.29
CA SER A 59 -0.50 3.65 -0.18
C SER A 59 -0.64 2.23 0.33
N THR A 60 -1.63 1.93 1.19
CA THR A 60 -1.90 0.55 1.65
C THR A 60 -2.21 -0.38 0.49
N THR A 61 -3.11 0.02 -0.42
CA THR A 61 -3.43 -0.67 -1.68
C THR A 61 -2.15 -0.96 -2.47
N LEU A 62 -1.30 0.05 -2.68
CA LEU A 62 -0.04 -0.10 -3.42
C LEU A 62 0.90 -1.10 -2.73
N VAL A 63 1.10 -0.98 -1.42
CA VAL A 63 2.00 -1.84 -0.64
C VAL A 63 1.52 -3.29 -0.68
N SER A 64 0.24 -3.54 -0.47
CA SER A 64 -0.36 -4.88 -0.54
C SER A 64 -0.23 -5.47 -1.95
N SER A 65 -0.43 -4.66 -2.99
CA SER A 65 -0.27 -5.07 -4.39
C SER A 65 1.19 -5.46 -4.72
N LEU A 66 2.15 -4.65 -4.28
CA LEU A 66 3.58 -4.92 -4.45
C LEU A 66 4.01 -6.18 -3.69
N ARG A 67 3.59 -6.36 -2.44
CA ARG A 67 3.92 -7.54 -1.64
C ARG A 67 3.34 -8.82 -2.22
N LEU A 68 2.08 -8.77 -2.66
CA LEU A 68 1.43 -9.90 -3.31
C LEU A 68 2.16 -10.32 -4.59
N SER A 69 2.54 -9.34 -5.42
CA SER A 69 3.09 -9.59 -6.76
C SER A 69 4.60 -9.83 -6.78
N ALA A 70 5.35 -9.35 -5.78
CA ALA A 70 6.81 -9.23 -5.89
C ALA A 70 7.59 -9.35 -4.57
N SER A 71 7.02 -9.95 -3.51
CA SER A 71 7.73 -10.17 -2.23
C SER A 71 9.01 -11.01 -2.32
N ASP A 72 9.18 -11.79 -3.39
CA ASP A 72 10.38 -12.56 -3.72
C ASP A 72 11.45 -11.73 -4.46
N LYS A 73 11.08 -10.57 -5.01
CA LYS A 73 11.92 -9.71 -5.86
C LYS A 73 12.23 -8.34 -5.27
N LEU A 74 11.48 -7.91 -4.26
CA LEU A 74 11.56 -6.56 -3.69
C LEU A 74 11.55 -6.61 -2.16
N THR A 75 12.34 -5.73 -1.55
CA THR A 75 12.14 -5.32 -0.16
C THR A 75 11.28 -4.05 -0.15
N ILE A 76 10.16 -4.06 0.58
CA ILE A 76 9.17 -2.96 0.56
C ILE A 76 8.98 -2.43 1.98
N LEU A 77 9.28 -1.16 2.18
CA LEU A 77 9.00 -0.41 3.40
C LEU A 77 7.91 0.62 3.14
N HIS A 78 6.97 0.75 4.08
CA HIS A 78 5.91 1.73 4.02
C HIS A 78 6.00 2.64 5.24
N LEU A 79 6.17 3.94 4.99
CA LEU A 79 6.38 4.95 6.02
C LEU A 79 5.58 6.21 5.66
N HIS A 80 5.05 6.90 6.66
CA HIS A 80 4.40 8.20 6.47
C HIS A 80 5.25 9.37 6.95
N ASN A 81 6.08 9.16 7.97
CA ASN A 81 6.91 10.19 8.58
C ASN A 81 7.89 9.54 9.56
N GLU A 82 8.73 10.37 10.16
CA GLU A 82 9.67 10.01 11.22
C GLU A 82 8.96 9.58 12.51
N ILE A 83 7.72 10.02 12.74
CA ILE A 83 6.92 9.56 13.88
C ILE A 83 6.67 8.06 13.78
N MET A 84 6.39 7.52 12.59
CA MET A 84 6.29 6.07 12.39
C MET A 84 7.60 5.34 12.70
N LEU A 85 8.76 5.91 12.34
CA LEU A 85 10.06 5.32 12.70
C LEU A 85 10.22 5.22 14.22
N LYS A 86 9.85 6.28 14.94
CA LYS A 86 9.90 6.31 16.40
C LYS A 86 8.93 5.32 17.03
N VAL A 87 7.66 5.35 16.65
CA VAL A 87 6.59 4.57 17.31
C VAL A 87 6.69 3.08 16.99
N LEU A 88 6.98 2.71 15.74
CA LEU A 88 6.96 1.31 15.30
C LEU A 88 8.32 0.61 15.44
N TYR A 89 9.43 1.34 15.36
CA TYR A 89 10.78 0.76 15.30
C TYR A 89 11.73 1.29 16.38
N ASN A 90 11.26 2.21 17.24
CA ASN A 90 12.08 2.87 18.25
C ASN A 90 13.35 3.54 17.66
N ILE A 91 13.17 4.22 16.52
CA ILE A 91 14.22 4.99 15.82
C ILE A 91 13.89 6.48 15.96
N THR A 92 14.69 7.23 16.71
CA THR A 92 14.43 8.66 17.00
C THR A 92 15.36 9.63 16.29
N ASP A 93 16.58 9.18 15.95
CA ASP A 93 17.69 10.07 15.61
C ASP A 93 18.17 9.87 14.16
N VAL A 94 17.28 9.38 13.30
CA VAL A 94 17.53 9.11 11.88
C VAL A 94 16.26 9.41 11.11
N THR A 95 16.42 10.12 9.99
CA THR A 95 15.34 10.45 9.05
C THR A 95 15.16 9.36 8.00
N VAL A 96 13.98 9.32 7.37
CA VAL A 96 13.73 8.37 6.26
C VAL A 96 14.72 8.59 5.11
N ASN A 97 15.05 9.83 4.79
CA ASN A 97 15.99 10.17 3.73
C ASN A 97 17.41 9.66 4.03
N GLU A 98 17.88 9.73 5.29
CA GLU A 98 19.18 9.16 5.66
C GLU A 98 19.21 7.65 5.45
N ILE A 99 18.12 6.94 5.75
CA ILE A 99 17.99 5.50 5.51
C ILE A 99 18.02 5.19 4.00
N VAL A 100 17.31 5.98 3.20
CA VAL A 100 17.30 5.88 1.73
C VAL A 100 18.72 6.03 1.18
N GLN A 101 19.45 7.08 1.59
CA GLN A 101 20.79 7.36 1.10
C GLN A 101 21.81 6.31 1.57
N TYR A 102 21.75 5.87 2.83
CA TYR A 102 22.61 4.81 3.34
C TYR A 102 22.45 3.51 2.53
N ASN A 103 21.21 3.09 2.27
CA ASN A 103 20.95 1.89 1.49
C ASN A 103 21.42 2.00 0.03
N LYS A 104 21.39 3.20 -0.53
CA LYS A 104 21.98 3.48 -1.83
C LYS A 104 23.50 3.30 -1.81
N GLN A 105 24.18 3.77 -0.77
CA GLN A 105 25.63 3.63 -0.61
C GLN A 105 26.08 2.17 -0.47
N LEU A 106 25.22 1.31 0.11
CA LEU A 106 25.43 -0.13 0.13
C LEU A 106 25.33 -0.79 -1.25
N GLY A 107 25.00 -0.05 -2.32
CA GLY A 107 24.91 -0.58 -3.69
C GLY A 107 23.52 -1.11 -4.06
N LYS A 108 22.49 -0.86 -3.24
CA LYS A 108 21.12 -1.23 -3.59
C LYS A 108 20.54 -0.30 -4.67
N LYS A 109 19.60 -0.83 -5.45
CA LYS A 109 18.69 -0.04 -6.27
C LYS A 109 17.54 0.42 -5.39
N VAL A 110 17.49 1.72 -5.11
CA VAL A 110 16.53 2.31 -4.16
C VAL A 110 15.50 3.14 -4.93
N TYR A 111 14.23 2.89 -4.63
CA TYR A 111 13.09 3.60 -5.18
C TYR A 111 12.29 4.23 -4.05
N VAL A 112 11.85 5.48 -4.22
CA VAL A 112 10.94 6.17 -3.29
C VAL A 112 9.65 6.47 -4.05
N ILE A 113 8.53 5.91 -3.62
CA ILE A 113 7.22 6.11 -4.26
C ILE A 113 6.36 6.98 -3.36
N ASP A 114 5.88 8.09 -3.92
CA ASP A 114 4.90 8.99 -3.34
C ASP A 114 3.61 8.99 -4.18
N ILE A 115 2.47 9.25 -3.55
CA ILE A 115 1.15 9.19 -4.18
C ILE A 115 0.40 10.48 -3.88
N PHE A 116 -0.06 11.14 -4.94
CA PHE A 116 -0.99 12.25 -4.88
C PHE A 116 -2.44 11.74 -4.84
N ARG A 117 -3.25 12.30 -3.95
CA ARG A 117 -4.71 12.16 -3.96
C ARG A 117 -5.33 13.54 -4.08
N THR A 118 -6.45 13.63 -4.79
CA THR A 118 -7.18 14.88 -4.97
C THR A 118 -7.60 15.49 -3.61
N PRO A 119 -7.53 16.82 -3.45
CA PRO A 119 -7.51 17.45 -2.13
C PRO A 119 -8.76 17.17 -1.27
N ILE A 120 -9.96 17.25 -1.83
CA ILE A 120 -11.19 17.07 -1.04
C ILE A 120 -11.31 15.63 -0.56
N GLU A 121 -11.07 14.66 -1.45
CA GLU A 121 -11.11 13.24 -1.11
C GLU A 121 -10.01 12.86 -0.11
N HIS A 122 -8.83 13.49 -0.20
CA HIS A 122 -7.76 13.31 0.78
C HIS A 122 -8.17 13.84 2.15
N LYS A 123 -8.70 15.09 2.21
CA LYS A 123 -9.22 15.68 3.45
C LYS A 123 -10.32 14.82 4.08
N MET A 124 -11.28 14.36 3.29
CA MET A 124 -12.33 13.45 3.75
C MET A 124 -11.72 12.16 4.32
N SER A 125 -10.80 11.53 3.59
CA SER A 125 -10.19 10.28 4.05
C SER A 125 -9.34 10.45 5.30
N SER A 126 -8.70 11.60 5.48
CA SER A 126 -7.96 11.93 6.71
C SER A 126 -8.88 12.15 7.90
N PHE A 127 -9.99 12.87 7.72
CA PHE A 127 -10.99 13.07 8.77
C PHE A 127 -11.68 11.78 9.19
N PHE A 128 -12.01 10.91 8.24
CA PHE A 128 -12.69 9.65 8.54
C PHE A 128 -11.79 8.54 9.08
N GLU A 129 -10.48 8.78 9.23
CA GLU A 129 -9.57 7.74 9.71
C GLU A 129 -9.82 7.38 11.17
N ASN A 130 -9.94 8.41 12.01
CA ASN A 130 -10.12 8.29 13.46
C ASN A 130 -11.34 9.14 13.88
N ILE A 131 -12.43 9.05 13.11
CA ILE A 131 -13.62 9.87 13.34
C ILE A 131 -14.25 9.58 14.70
N ASP A 132 -14.34 8.31 15.08
CA ASP A 132 -14.87 7.82 16.33
C ASP A 132 -13.92 8.07 17.50
N THR A 133 -12.65 7.70 17.39
CA THR A 133 -11.69 7.78 18.50
C THR A 133 -11.15 9.20 18.72
N PHE A 134 -10.74 9.89 17.65
CA PHE A 134 -10.14 11.22 17.73
C PHE A 134 -11.21 12.32 17.59
N HIS A 135 -11.99 12.33 16.52
CA HIS A 135 -12.82 13.50 16.25
C HIS A 135 -14.07 13.62 17.12
N PHE A 136 -14.64 12.49 17.58
CA PHE A 136 -15.86 12.47 18.39
C PHE A 136 -15.72 11.76 19.73
N ASN A 137 -14.62 11.03 19.95
CA ASN A 137 -14.32 10.31 21.19
C ASN A 137 -15.50 9.47 21.70
N THR A 138 -16.08 8.64 20.81
CA THR A 138 -17.32 7.88 21.01
C THR A 138 -17.19 6.52 20.33
N SER A 139 -18.08 5.57 20.62
CA SER A 139 -18.10 4.30 19.91
C SER A 139 -18.61 4.45 18.48
N VAL A 140 -18.21 3.56 17.57
CA VAL A 140 -18.75 3.52 16.19
C VAL A 140 -20.27 3.33 16.18
N ALA A 141 -20.82 2.56 17.13
CA ALA A 141 -22.26 2.35 17.25
C ALA A 141 -23.01 3.66 17.53
N GLU A 142 -22.51 4.46 18.48
CA GLU A 142 -23.06 5.78 18.79
C GLU A 142 -22.86 6.77 17.63
N LEU A 143 -21.68 6.77 17.01
CA LEU A 143 -21.39 7.66 15.88
C LEU A 143 -22.39 7.46 14.72
N ASN A 144 -22.86 6.23 14.48
CA ASN A 144 -23.88 5.92 13.48
C ASN A 144 -25.25 6.57 13.76
N THR A 145 -25.49 7.03 14.99
CA THR A 145 -26.74 7.71 15.38
C THR A 145 -26.65 9.24 15.30
N TYR A 146 -25.47 9.79 15.04
CA TYR A 146 -25.26 11.24 15.04
C TYR A 146 -25.97 11.91 13.86
N ASP A 147 -26.52 13.10 14.09
CA ASP A 147 -26.97 13.97 13.01
C ASP A 147 -25.80 14.27 12.07
N ILE A 148 -26.01 14.03 10.78
CA ILE A 148 -25.00 14.26 9.75
C ILE A 148 -24.53 15.72 9.72
N LYS A 149 -25.40 16.68 10.08
CA LYS A 149 -25.03 18.10 10.17
C LYS A 149 -23.88 18.32 11.15
N LYS A 150 -23.87 17.61 12.29
CA LYS A 150 -22.80 17.70 13.29
C LYS A 150 -21.44 17.25 12.71
N ILE A 151 -21.47 16.18 11.92
CA ILE A 151 -20.28 15.63 11.25
C ILE A 151 -19.78 16.59 10.17
N ILE A 152 -20.69 17.13 9.34
CA ILE A 152 -20.39 18.12 8.30
C ILE A 152 -19.79 19.39 8.89
N THR A 153 -20.40 19.93 9.95
CA THR A 153 -19.87 21.13 10.63
C THR A 153 -18.46 20.89 11.15
N ARG A 154 -18.20 19.74 11.80
CA ARG A 154 -16.86 19.42 12.29
C ARG A 154 -15.85 19.26 11.16
N PHE A 155 -16.22 18.61 10.06
CA PHE A 155 -15.37 18.49 8.88
C PHE A 155 -15.03 19.87 8.30
N ASN A 156 -16.01 20.75 8.11
CA ASN A 156 -15.80 22.09 7.56
C ASN A 156 -14.95 22.97 8.49
N ASN A 157 -15.11 22.84 9.82
CA ASN A 157 -14.26 23.54 10.79
C ASN A 157 -12.78 23.14 10.67
N LEU A 158 -12.51 21.87 10.41
CA LEU A 158 -11.15 21.33 10.30
C LEU A 158 -10.57 21.42 8.88
N PHE A 159 -11.40 21.76 7.90
CA PHE A 159 -11.08 21.57 6.48
C PHE A 159 -9.72 22.12 6.04
N PRO A 160 -9.29 23.35 6.41
CA PRO A 160 -7.98 23.87 6.00
C PRO A 160 -6.81 23.05 6.52
N HIS A 161 -6.95 22.48 7.72
CA HIS A 161 -5.90 21.80 8.48
C HIS A 161 -5.73 20.32 8.13
N LEU A 162 -6.69 19.74 7.42
CA LEU A 162 -6.64 18.34 7.00
C LEU A 162 -5.70 18.15 5.80
N ALA A 163 -4.79 17.17 5.90
CA ALA A 163 -3.92 16.72 4.80
C ALA A 163 -3.13 17.84 4.06
N PRO A 164 -2.30 18.63 4.75
CA PRO A 164 -1.63 19.78 4.13
C PRO A 164 -0.38 19.44 3.31
N SER A 165 0.22 18.25 3.45
CA SER A 165 1.59 17.98 2.98
C SER A 165 1.68 17.39 1.56
N ASP A 166 2.70 17.83 0.81
CA ASP A 166 3.14 17.21 -0.45
C ASP A 166 4.60 16.76 -0.34
N HIS A 167 4.83 15.53 0.10
CA HIS A 167 6.19 15.05 0.38
C HIS A 167 7.14 15.16 -0.81
N PHE A 168 6.65 14.98 -2.03
CA PHE A 168 7.46 15.10 -3.24
C PHE A 168 8.11 16.48 -3.40
N LYS A 169 7.42 17.54 -2.97
CA LYS A 169 7.93 18.91 -3.00
C LYS A 169 8.64 19.28 -1.70
N ASP A 170 8.15 18.77 -0.57
CA ASP A 170 8.52 19.29 0.74
C ASP A 170 9.59 18.45 1.47
N LYS A 171 9.75 17.17 1.12
CA LYS A 171 10.50 16.20 1.95
C LYS A 171 11.73 15.61 1.28
N TYR A 172 11.74 15.40 -0.04
CA TYR A 172 12.80 14.60 -0.67
C TYR A 172 14.04 15.37 -1.08
N ASP A 173 14.04 16.70 -0.95
CA ASP A 173 15.14 17.56 -1.38
C ASP A 173 15.49 17.35 -2.87
N ILE A 174 14.50 17.07 -3.72
CA ILE A 174 14.69 16.82 -5.16
C ILE A 174 14.36 18.06 -5.98
N VAL A 175 14.95 18.18 -7.16
CA VAL A 175 14.51 19.17 -8.16
C VAL A 175 13.21 18.66 -8.76
N VAL A 176 12.10 19.30 -8.38
CA VAL A 176 10.78 18.98 -8.89
C VAL A 176 10.65 19.55 -10.31
N PRO A 177 10.21 18.76 -11.30
CA PRO A 177 9.94 19.27 -12.65
C PRO A 177 8.91 20.41 -12.63
N ASP A 178 8.90 21.27 -13.65
CA ASP A 178 7.96 22.39 -13.71
C ASP A 178 6.50 21.94 -13.94
N LYS A 179 6.32 20.76 -14.52
CA LYS A 179 5.00 20.19 -14.86
C LYS A 179 4.95 18.70 -14.57
N PHE A 180 3.77 18.24 -14.18
CA PHE A 180 3.46 16.83 -14.14
C PHE A 180 3.37 16.24 -15.57
N ASP A 181 3.87 15.02 -15.76
CA ASP A 181 3.77 14.32 -17.04
C ASP A 181 2.42 13.60 -17.15
N PHE A 182 1.48 14.24 -17.84
CA PHE A 182 0.11 13.73 -18.02
C PHE A 182 0.01 12.62 -19.06
N GLU A 183 1.00 12.48 -19.95
CA GLU A 183 1.03 11.41 -20.95
C GLU A 183 1.48 10.10 -20.31
N ARG A 184 2.59 10.14 -19.56
CA ARG A 184 3.08 8.99 -18.80
C ARG A 184 2.28 8.73 -17.53
N LYS A 185 1.60 9.75 -16.99
CA LYS A 185 0.80 9.71 -15.75
C LYS A 185 1.62 9.48 -14.47
N TYR A 186 2.92 9.75 -14.49
CA TYR A 186 3.79 9.71 -13.32
C TYR A 186 4.97 10.67 -13.48
N LEU A 187 5.60 11.05 -12.37
CA LEU A 187 6.94 11.66 -12.39
C LEU A 187 7.99 10.63 -11.99
N LEU A 188 9.12 10.67 -12.67
CA LEU A 188 10.32 9.93 -12.30
C LEU A 188 11.50 10.91 -12.28
N VAL A 189 12.06 11.12 -11.09
CA VAL A 189 13.19 12.03 -10.85
C VAL A 189 14.31 11.22 -10.23
N GLU A 190 15.53 11.35 -10.76
CA GLU A 190 16.71 10.70 -10.19
C GLU A 190 17.57 11.73 -9.44
N LYS A 191 17.92 11.40 -8.20
CA LYS A 191 18.88 12.17 -7.40
C LYS A 191 19.76 11.19 -6.61
N ASN A 192 21.08 11.35 -6.71
CA ASN A 192 22.07 10.47 -6.07
C ASN A 192 21.81 8.98 -6.38
N ASP A 193 21.46 8.68 -7.65
CA ASP A 193 21.11 7.34 -8.12
C ASP A 193 19.94 6.65 -7.36
N VAL A 194 19.12 7.44 -6.66
CA VAL A 194 17.83 7.04 -6.10
C VAL A 194 16.73 7.53 -7.04
N SER A 195 15.79 6.65 -7.37
CA SER A 195 14.67 6.98 -8.24
C SER A 195 13.44 7.37 -7.40
N TYR A 196 13.00 8.62 -7.53
CA TYR A 196 11.80 9.17 -6.88
C TYR A 196 10.64 9.15 -7.86
N ILE A 197 9.55 8.51 -7.47
CA ILE A 197 8.37 8.26 -8.30
C ILE A 197 7.17 8.96 -7.67
N LYS A 198 6.49 9.82 -8.44
CA LYS A 198 5.18 10.38 -8.04
C LYS A 198 4.07 9.73 -8.87
N LEU A 199 3.13 9.09 -8.19
CA LEU A 199 1.91 8.54 -8.77
C LEU A 199 0.70 9.42 -8.43
N ARG A 200 -0.38 9.33 -9.21
CA ARG A 200 -1.70 9.88 -8.82
C ARG A 200 -2.64 8.72 -8.53
N LEU A 201 -3.39 8.82 -7.43
CA LEU A 201 -4.38 7.79 -7.06
C LEU A 201 -5.50 7.67 -8.10
N LYS A 202 -5.86 8.76 -8.78
CA LYS A 202 -6.86 8.73 -9.86
C LYS A 202 -6.44 7.86 -11.06
N ASP A 203 -5.13 7.66 -11.24
CA ASP A 203 -4.55 6.81 -12.30
C ASP A 203 -4.20 5.42 -11.78
N SER A 204 -4.78 4.99 -10.65
CA SER A 204 -4.50 3.69 -10.05
C SER A 204 -4.67 2.55 -11.06
N ASN A 205 -5.68 2.61 -11.92
CA ASN A 205 -5.90 1.61 -12.98
C ASN A 205 -4.70 1.43 -13.93
N SER A 206 -3.87 2.47 -14.10
CA SER A 206 -2.64 2.42 -14.92
C SER A 206 -1.38 2.06 -14.12
N TRP A 207 -1.46 1.90 -12.80
CA TRP A 207 -0.27 1.62 -11.97
C TRP A 207 0.43 0.33 -12.35
N ARG A 208 -0.28 -0.70 -12.81
CA ARG A 208 0.35 -1.94 -13.29
C ARG A 208 1.34 -1.66 -14.43
N GLU A 209 0.90 -0.92 -15.44
CA GLU A 209 1.71 -0.56 -16.61
C GLU A 209 2.87 0.36 -16.23
N ILE A 210 2.58 1.38 -15.41
CA ILE A 210 3.57 2.34 -14.92
C ILE A 210 4.67 1.63 -14.13
N LEU A 211 4.30 0.83 -13.11
CA LEU A 211 5.26 0.13 -12.25
C LEU A 211 6.03 -0.93 -13.02
N ASN A 212 5.40 -1.61 -14.00
CA ASN A 212 6.12 -2.54 -14.87
C ASN A 212 7.18 -1.81 -15.71
N SER A 213 6.88 -0.63 -16.24
CA SER A 213 7.84 0.15 -17.03
C SER A 213 9.06 0.61 -16.20
N ILE A 214 8.86 0.94 -14.92
CA ILE A 214 9.92 1.47 -14.04
C ILE A 214 10.70 0.35 -13.34
N LEU A 215 10.01 -0.67 -12.84
CA LEU A 215 10.59 -1.71 -11.97
C LEU A 215 10.88 -3.03 -12.70
N SER A 216 10.32 -3.20 -13.90
CA SER A 216 10.27 -4.45 -14.67
C SER A 216 9.60 -5.58 -13.89
N ILE A 217 8.48 -5.26 -13.24
CA ILE A 217 7.70 -6.16 -12.39
C ILE A 217 6.22 -6.03 -12.74
N ASP A 218 5.57 -7.15 -12.98
CA ASP A 218 4.14 -7.21 -13.23
C ASP A 218 3.37 -7.14 -11.90
N VAL A 219 2.79 -5.98 -11.60
CA VAL A 219 2.09 -5.71 -10.33
C VAL A 219 0.58 -5.76 -10.54
N PHE A 220 -0.10 -6.67 -9.86
CA PHE A 220 -1.55 -6.77 -9.87
C PHE A 220 -2.12 -5.99 -8.69
N LEU A 221 -3.06 -5.08 -8.99
CA LEU A 221 -3.69 -4.26 -7.97
C LEU A 221 -4.73 -5.05 -7.18
N VAL A 222 -4.69 -4.85 -5.87
CA VAL A 222 -5.70 -5.33 -4.94
C VAL A 222 -6.24 -4.16 -4.14
N ASN A 223 -7.56 -4.08 -4.01
CA ASN A 223 -8.19 -3.08 -3.16
C ASN A 223 -8.00 -3.51 -1.71
N ASP A 224 -7.31 -2.68 -0.93
CA ASP A 224 -7.04 -2.95 0.48
C ASP A 224 -7.33 -1.70 1.31
N TYR A 225 -7.91 -1.94 2.48
CA TYR A 225 -8.13 -0.92 3.51
C TYR A 225 -8.93 0.32 3.07
N GLU A 226 -9.92 0.14 2.18
CA GLU A 226 -10.86 1.20 1.80
C GLU A 226 -11.80 1.53 2.97
N THR A 227 -12.21 2.79 3.12
CA THR A 227 -13.17 3.20 4.16
C THR A 227 -14.47 2.40 4.08
N ASP A 228 -14.86 1.97 2.88
CA ASP A 228 -16.05 1.14 2.64
C ASP A 228 -15.91 -0.31 3.17
N SER A 229 -14.73 -0.69 3.69
CA SER A 229 -14.49 -1.92 4.44
C SER A 229 -14.39 -1.73 5.95
N LYS A 230 -14.48 -0.50 6.47
CA LYS A 230 -14.36 -0.17 7.89
C LYS A 230 -15.72 -0.15 8.60
N ALA A 231 -15.70 -0.24 9.94
CA ALA A 231 -16.90 -0.13 10.77
C ALA A 231 -17.64 1.21 10.59
N VAL A 232 -16.90 2.27 10.25
CA VAL A 232 -17.43 3.62 9.97
C VAL A 232 -18.04 3.79 8.57
N LYS A 233 -18.12 2.72 7.76
CA LYS A 233 -18.66 2.75 6.38
C LYS A 233 -19.99 3.47 6.28
N ASN A 234 -20.93 3.19 7.17
CA ASN A 234 -22.28 3.73 7.09
C ASN A 234 -22.28 5.25 7.29
N VAL A 235 -21.54 5.74 8.30
CA VAL A 235 -21.32 7.17 8.53
C VAL A 235 -20.67 7.84 7.33
N TYR A 236 -19.63 7.22 6.76
CA TYR A 236 -18.92 7.75 5.61
C TYR A 236 -19.80 7.82 4.35
N ALA A 237 -20.59 6.77 4.09
CA ALA A 237 -21.56 6.77 2.99
C ALA A 237 -22.63 7.85 3.17
N ASN A 238 -23.19 7.97 4.38
CA ASN A 238 -24.15 9.01 4.71
C ASN A 238 -23.55 10.42 4.51
N PHE A 239 -22.30 10.61 4.92
CA PHE A 239 -21.56 11.85 4.69
C PHE A 239 -21.36 12.14 3.20
N LYS A 240 -20.84 11.18 2.40
CA LYS A 240 -20.63 11.37 0.96
C LYS A 240 -21.91 11.78 0.22
N ASN A 241 -23.05 11.24 0.64
CA ASN A 241 -24.36 11.50 0.02
C ASN A 241 -24.94 12.88 0.40
N ASN A 242 -24.65 13.38 1.60
CA ASN A 242 -25.23 14.63 2.11
C ASN A 242 -24.26 15.81 2.09
N TYR A 243 -22.95 15.56 1.99
CA TYR A 243 -21.96 16.61 2.04
C TYR A 243 -22.06 17.51 0.82
N LYS A 244 -22.13 18.80 1.11
CA LYS A 244 -22.05 19.88 0.14
C LYS A 244 -21.00 20.87 0.62
N ILE A 245 -20.10 21.25 -0.28
CA ILE A 245 -18.93 22.07 0.08
C ILE A 245 -19.33 23.56 0.16
N PRO A 246 -18.91 24.29 1.21
CA PRO A 246 -19.02 25.75 1.25
C PRO A 246 -18.22 26.45 0.15
N ASN A 247 -18.69 27.61 -0.33
CA ASN A 247 -18.09 28.32 -1.46
C ASN A 247 -16.63 28.68 -1.20
N ASN A 248 -16.32 29.33 -0.08
CA ASN A 248 -14.96 29.72 0.27
C ASN A 248 -14.01 28.51 0.43
N LEU A 249 -14.51 27.36 0.91
CA LEU A 249 -13.70 26.14 1.00
C LEU A 249 -13.37 25.57 -0.39
N LEU A 250 -14.32 25.62 -1.32
CA LEU A 250 -14.07 25.23 -2.71
C LEU A 250 -13.09 26.18 -3.40
N GLU A 251 -13.19 27.49 -3.18
CA GLU A 251 -12.23 28.48 -3.70
C GLU A 251 -10.81 28.22 -3.19
N ASN A 252 -10.64 27.82 -1.93
CA ASN A 252 -9.34 27.40 -1.40
C ASN A 252 -8.76 26.20 -2.16
N ILE A 253 -9.61 25.25 -2.56
CA ILE A 253 -9.18 24.07 -3.33
C ILE A 253 -8.80 24.45 -4.77
N LYS A 254 -9.58 25.32 -5.43
CA LYS A 254 -9.30 25.81 -6.79
C LYS A 254 -7.90 26.40 -6.91
N ASN A 255 -7.46 27.13 -5.88
CA ASN A 255 -6.18 27.81 -5.84
C ASN A 255 -5.06 26.97 -5.19
N SER A 256 -5.31 25.70 -4.85
CA SER A 256 -4.31 24.88 -4.17
C SER A 256 -3.14 24.50 -5.09
N PRO A 257 -1.87 24.66 -4.65
CA PRO A 257 -0.70 24.36 -5.49
C PRO A 257 -0.65 22.93 -5.99
N SER A 258 -1.12 21.97 -5.19
CA SER A 258 -1.13 20.55 -5.57
C SER A 258 -2.14 20.28 -6.68
N LEU A 259 -3.34 20.86 -6.62
CA LEU A 259 -4.34 20.68 -7.67
C LEU A 259 -3.87 21.29 -9.00
N LEU A 260 -3.31 22.51 -8.93
CA LEU A 260 -2.78 23.21 -10.11
C LEU A 260 -1.61 22.46 -10.76
N TYR A 261 -0.83 21.73 -9.98
CA TYR A 261 0.36 21.03 -10.48
C TYR A 261 0.06 19.61 -10.97
N TYR A 262 -0.74 18.83 -10.24
CA TYR A 262 -0.96 17.41 -10.53
C TYR A 262 -2.17 17.12 -11.41
N LEU A 263 -3.02 18.11 -11.73
CA LEU A 263 -4.11 17.96 -12.69
C LEU A 263 -3.90 18.90 -13.89
N ASN A 264 -4.18 18.39 -15.09
CA ASN A 264 -4.21 19.24 -16.28
C ASN A 264 -5.48 20.12 -16.27
N ASP A 265 -5.59 21.03 -17.23
CA ASP A 265 -6.69 22.01 -17.26
C ASP A 265 -8.07 21.36 -17.39
N GLU A 266 -8.19 20.31 -18.21
CA GLU A 266 -9.44 19.55 -18.40
C GLU A 266 -9.83 18.81 -17.11
N GLU A 267 -8.92 18.00 -16.57
CA GLU A 267 -9.13 17.25 -15.33
C GLU A 267 -9.48 18.16 -14.15
N ARG A 268 -8.85 19.35 -14.09
CA ARG A 268 -9.12 20.35 -13.05
C ARG A 268 -10.51 20.96 -13.24
N ASN A 269 -10.90 21.31 -14.46
CA ASN A 269 -12.22 21.85 -14.75
C ASN A 269 -13.32 20.83 -14.41
N GLU A 270 -13.16 19.58 -14.79
CA GLU A 270 -14.08 18.49 -14.42
C GLU A 270 -14.21 18.34 -12.91
N TYR A 271 -13.08 18.28 -12.20
CA TYR A 271 -13.04 18.16 -10.75
C TYR A 271 -13.75 19.32 -10.05
N ILE A 272 -13.46 20.55 -10.49
CA ILE A 272 -14.07 21.74 -9.91
C ILE A 272 -15.56 21.82 -10.24
N GLN A 273 -15.99 21.51 -11.47
CA GLN A 273 -17.41 21.49 -11.83
C GLN A 273 -18.19 20.46 -11.01
N TYR A 274 -17.63 19.26 -10.79
CA TYR A 274 -18.23 18.24 -9.95
C TYR A 274 -18.53 18.77 -8.54
N TRP A 275 -17.57 19.44 -7.91
CA TRP A 275 -17.72 20.00 -6.57
C TRP A 275 -18.56 21.28 -6.53
N GLN A 276 -18.54 22.08 -7.60
CA GLN A 276 -19.39 23.25 -7.76
C GLN A 276 -20.87 22.85 -7.81
N ASN A 277 -21.21 21.76 -8.51
CA ASN A 277 -22.56 21.17 -8.53
C ASN A 277 -22.99 20.62 -7.16
N LYS A 278 -22.03 20.40 -6.25
CA LYS A 278 -22.24 19.99 -4.86
C LYS A 278 -21.97 21.12 -3.87
N SER A 279 -22.02 22.39 -4.30
CA SER A 279 -21.85 23.53 -3.39
C SER A 279 -23.17 23.93 -2.72
N ILE A 280 -23.11 24.48 -1.50
CA ILE A 280 -24.25 25.11 -0.82
C ILE A 280 -24.43 26.60 -1.15
N GLY A 281 -23.48 27.24 -1.84
CA GLY A 281 -23.55 28.68 -2.14
C GLY A 281 -23.21 29.61 -0.95
N GLU A 282 -23.17 29.07 0.27
CA GLU A 282 -22.83 29.78 1.50
C GLU A 282 -21.36 29.62 1.86
N ASN A 283 -20.83 30.59 2.62
CA ASN A 283 -19.47 30.54 3.18
C ASN A 283 -19.50 29.91 4.58
N HIS A 284 -18.41 29.24 4.94
CA HIS A 284 -18.20 28.65 6.27
C HIS A 284 -16.93 29.21 6.90
N THR A 285 -16.94 29.57 8.17
CA THR A 285 -15.74 30.02 8.89
C THR A 285 -15.06 28.81 9.55
N PRO A 286 -13.89 28.36 9.06
CA PRO A 286 -13.17 27.24 9.67
C PRO A 286 -12.42 27.69 10.91
N TYR A 287 -11.85 26.73 11.64
CA TYR A 287 -10.94 27.03 12.73
C TYR A 287 -9.70 27.77 12.23
N THR A 288 -9.31 28.78 12.97
CA THR A 288 -7.97 29.35 12.95
C THR A 288 -6.93 28.32 13.41
N GLU A 289 -5.65 28.65 13.25
CA GLU A 289 -4.55 27.80 13.72
C GLU A 289 -4.62 27.57 15.24
N ASP A 290 -4.89 28.62 16.03
CA ASP A 290 -4.99 28.52 17.49
C ASP A 290 -6.20 27.67 17.93
N GLU A 291 -7.36 27.85 17.28
CA GLU A 291 -8.54 27.03 17.54
C GLU A 291 -8.32 25.57 17.15
N TYR A 292 -7.61 25.31 16.06
CA TYR A 292 -7.24 23.96 15.64
C TYR A 292 -6.25 23.31 16.62
N ASN A 293 -5.26 24.06 17.11
CA ASN A 293 -4.32 23.59 18.12
C ASN A 293 -5.01 23.30 19.45
N LEU A 294 -5.94 24.16 19.87
CA LEU A 294 -6.80 23.92 21.03
C LEU A 294 -7.67 22.67 20.83
N TYR A 295 -8.29 22.52 19.65
CA TYR A 295 -9.07 21.34 19.28
C TYR A 295 -8.24 20.07 19.40
N ASN A 296 -7.03 20.04 18.83
CA ASN A 296 -6.12 18.89 18.91
C ASN A 296 -5.76 18.58 20.36
N LYS A 297 -5.45 19.60 21.17
CA LYS A 297 -5.12 19.42 22.60
C LYS A 297 -6.27 18.76 23.36
N ILE A 298 -7.48 19.32 23.24
CA ILE A 298 -8.68 18.79 23.90
C ILE A 298 -8.96 17.35 23.45
N THR A 299 -8.89 17.09 22.15
CA THR A 299 -9.12 15.75 21.61
C THR A 299 -8.09 14.75 22.14
N LEU A 300 -6.81 15.10 22.14
CA LEU A 300 -5.74 14.21 22.62
C LEU A 300 -5.86 13.93 24.12
N GLU A 301 -6.22 14.94 24.93
CA GLU A 301 -6.44 14.78 26.38
C GLU A 301 -7.64 13.88 26.69
N ASN A 302 -8.69 13.93 25.86
CA ASN A 302 -9.90 13.13 26.04
C ASN A 302 -9.83 11.75 25.39
N HIS A 303 -8.76 11.46 24.63
CA HIS A 303 -8.63 10.27 23.82
C HIS A 303 -8.62 9.00 24.68
N HIS A 304 -9.76 8.31 24.76
CA HIS A 304 -9.95 7.17 25.66
C HIS A 304 -9.49 5.83 25.08
N MET A 305 -9.23 5.75 23.77
CA MET A 305 -8.81 4.52 23.08
C MET A 305 -7.49 4.73 22.33
N SER A 306 -6.39 4.19 22.85
CA SER A 306 -5.12 4.14 22.13
C SER A 306 -5.11 2.99 21.13
N GLU A 307 -5.85 3.11 20.03
CA GLU A 307 -5.78 2.10 18.96
C GLU A 307 -4.55 2.33 18.08
N ILE A 308 -3.50 1.55 18.34
CA ILE A 308 -2.48 1.29 17.33
C ILE A 308 -3.03 0.15 16.46
N GLN A 309 -3.52 0.48 15.26
CA GLN A 309 -3.93 -0.52 14.28
C GLN A 309 -2.70 -1.27 13.78
N THR A 310 -2.45 -2.46 14.32
CA THR A 310 -1.31 -3.32 13.92
C THR A 310 -1.59 -4.15 12.67
N ASP A 311 -2.86 -4.35 12.32
CA ASP A 311 -3.29 -5.31 11.30
C ASP A 311 -4.19 -4.69 10.23
N HIS A 312 -3.73 -3.65 9.53
CA HIS A 312 -4.49 -3.04 8.42
C HIS A 312 -4.07 -3.48 7.01
N TYR A 313 -3.00 -4.29 6.87
CA TYR A 313 -2.60 -4.83 5.57
C TYR A 313 -3.28 -6.16 5.29
N MET A 314 -3.60 -6.38 4.01
CA MET A 314 -3.89 -7.70 3.46
C MET A 314 -2.70 -8.65 3.62
N ASP A 315 -1.46 -8.15 3.51
CA ASP A 315 -0.24 -8.94 3.63
C ASP A 315 0.85 -8.20 4.43
N CYS A 316 1.26 -8.80 5.55
CA CYS A 316 2.32 -8.27 6.42
C CYS A 316 3.73 -8.47 5.84
N GLY A 317 3.87 -9.14 4.69
CA GLY A 317 5.15 -9.30 3.99
C GLY A 317 6.02 -10.45 4.51
N CYS A 318 5.46 -11.40 5.27
CA CYS A 318 6.23 -12.54 5.79
C CYS A 318 6.74 -13.46 4.66
N ILE A 319 8.02 -13.82 4.68
CA ILE A 319 8.67 -14.57 3.58
C ILE A 319 8.71 -16.09 3.80
N CYS A 320 7.95 -16.61 4.76
CA CYS A 320 7.94 -18.06 4.98
C CYS A 320 7.23 -18.79 3.83
N VAL A 321 7.57 -20.07 3.63
CA VAL A 321 7.00 -20.93 2.58
C VAL A 321 5.47 -20.96 2.62
N ALA A 322 4.88 -20.90 3.81
CA ALA A 322 3.43 -20.88 3.97
C ALA A 322 2.82 -19.60 3.37
N CYS A 323 3.33 -18.43 3.77
CA CYS A 323 2.88 -17.13 3.26
C CYS A 323 3.11 -16.98 1.76
N GLU A 324 4.26 -17.43 1.25
CA GLU A 324 4.55 -17.41 -0.19
C GLU A 324 3.55 -18.28 -0.98
N ARG A 325 3.22 -19.47 -0.47
CA ARG A 325 2.22 -20.33 -1.09
C ARG A 325 0.84 -19.67 -1.12
N LYS A 326 0.41 -19.04 -0.02
CA LYS A 326 -0.86 -18.32 0.05
C LYS A 326 -0.89 -17.14 -0.92
N ARG A 327 0.19 -16.34 -1.01
CA ARG A 327 0.33 -15.27 -2.02
C ARG A 327 0.12 -15.78 -3.43
N LYS A 328 0.75 -16.89 -3.81
CA LYS A 328 0.58 -17.47 -5.16
C LYS A 328 -0.89 -17.82 -5.42
N ILE A 329 -1.57 -18.42 -4.44
CA ILE A 329 -3.01 -18.75 -4.57
C ILE A 329 -3.85 -17.48 -4.76
N VAL A 330 -3.64 -16.47 -3.92
CA VAL A 330 -4.38 -15.20 -3.98
C VAL A 330 -4.10 -14.45 -5.28
N LEU A 331 -2.83 -14.39 -5.70
CA LEU A 331 -2.41 -13.73 -6.94
C LEU A 331 -3.05 -14.37 -8.17
N GLU A 332 -3.16 -15.70 -8.22
CA GLU A 332 -3.84 -16.39 -9.32
C GLU A 332 -5.34 -16.08 -9.38
N LYS A 333 -6.00 -15.81 -8.24
CA LYS A 333 -7.40 -15.33 -8.22
C LYS A 333 -7.50 -13.92 -8.80
N VAL A 334 -6.63 -13.01 -8.34
CA VAL A 334 -6.60 -11.61 -8.81
C VAL A 334 -6.32 -11.55 -10.32
N LYS A 335 -5.41 -12.37 -10.83
CA LYS A 335 -5.13 -12.49 -12.27
C LYS A 335 -6.35 -12.90 -13.11
N ARG A 336 -7.28 -13.67 -12.53
CA ARG A 336 -8.55 -14.04 -13.17
C ARG A 336 -9.64 -12.98 -13.03
N GLY A 337 -9.34 -11.83 -12.41
CA GLY A 337 -10.31 -10.78 -12.14
C GLY A 337 -11.23 -11.06 -10.95
N GLU A 338 -10.92 -12.07 -10.12
CA GLU A 338 -11.70 -12.36 -8.92
C GLU A 338 -11.43 -11.31 -7.83
N LEU A 339 -12.49 -10.78 -7.24
CA LEU A 339 -12.40 -9.97 -6.03
C LEU A 339 -12.06 -10.87 -4.84
N THR A 340 -10.99 -10.54 -4.12
CA THR A 340 -10.55 -11.30 -2.94
C THR A 340 -10.47 -10.40 -1.71
N LYS A 341 -10.95 -10.92 -0.58
CA LYS A 341 -10.77 -10.33 0.76
C LYS A 341 -9.84 -11.19 1.63
N GLU A 342 -9.15 -12.14 1.01
CA GLU A 342 -8.27 -13.05 1.75
C GLU A 342 -7.06 -12.30 2.28
N ARG A 343 -6.84 -12.40 3.59
CA ARG A 343 -5.66 -11.86 4.25
C ARG A 343 -4.58 -12.93 4.36
N ILE A 344 -3.33 -12.49 4.36
CA ILE A 344 -2.13 -13.32 4.49
C ILE A 344 -1.51 -13.00 5.85
N ILE A 345 -2.12 -13.56 6.89
CA ILE A 345 -1.65 -13.43 8.28
C ILE A 345 -0.76 -14.64 8.58
N HIS A 346 0.44 -14.40 9.13
CA HIS A 346 1.47 -15.44 9.25
C HIS A 346 0.97 -16.67 10.02
N GLU A 347 0.40 -16.47 11.21
CA GLU A 347 -0.02 -17.57 12.10
C GLU A 347 -1.15 -18.40 11.48
N GLU A 348 -2.15 -17.74 10.88
CA GLU A 348 -3.24 -18.40 10.16
C GLU A 348 -2.70 -19.20 8.98
N THR A 349 -1.87 -18.57 8.14
CA THR A 349 -1.33 -19.19 6.94
C THR A 349 -0.42 -20.37 7.25
N LYS A 350 0.39 -20.26 8.31
CA LYS A 350 1.25 -21.35 8.81
C LYS A 350 0.41 -22.53 9.27
N SER A 351 -0.68 -22.27 10.00
CA SER A 351 -1.62 -23.29 10.46
C SER A 351 -2.31 -24.00 9.28
N GLU A 352 -2.83 -23.24 8.30
CA GLU A 352 -3.41 -23.77 7.06
C GLU A 352 -2.41 -24.66 6.30
N TYR A 353 -1.16 -24.20 6.18
CA TYR A 353 -0.10 -24.94 5.50
C TYR A 353 0.20 -26.28 6.20
N ILE A 354 0.30 -26.29 7.53
CA ILE A 354 0.55 -27.50 8.31
C ILE A 354 -0.60 -28.49 8.12
N ILE A 355 -1.86 -28.03 8.25
CA ILE A 355 -3.05 -28.87 8.04
C ILE A 355 -3.05 -29.45 6.62
N SER A 356 -2.79 -28.64 5.60
CA SER A 356 -2.70 -29.08 4.21
C SER A 356 -1.61 -30.15 4.02
N LYS A 357 -0.45 -29.98 4.66
CA LYS A 357 0.67 -30.94 4.60
C LYS A 357 0.31 -32.26 5.27
N VAL A 358 -0.29 -32.22 6.46
CA VAL A 358 -0.76 -33.42 7.18
C VAL A 358 -1.80 -34.17 6.36
N ASN A 359 -2.79 -33.47 5.79
CA ASN A 359 -3.82 -34.08 4.94
C ASN A 359 -3.22 -34.71 3.67
N THR A 360 -2.23 -34.07 3.06
CA THR A 360 -1.51 -34.62 1.90
C THR A 360 -0.79 -35.91 2.25
N ILE A 361 -0.10 -35.96 3.40
CA ILE A 361 0.57 -37.16 3.90
C ILE A 361 -0.45 -38.27 4.20
N LYS A 362 -1.53 -37.94 4.91
CA LYS A 362 -2.63 -38.88 5.21
C LYS A 362 -3.21 -39.49 3.94
N ASN A 363 -3.50 -38.68 2.92
CA ASN A 363 -4.03 -39.15 1.65
C ASN A 363 -3.04 -40.06 0.90
N ARG A 364 -1.74 -39.74 0.92
CA ARG A 364 -0.70 -40.61 0.33
C ARG A 364 -0.62 -41.96 1.03
N ILE A 365 -0.69 -41.98 2.37
CA ILE A 365 -0.70 -43.23 3.15
C ILE A 365 -1.96 -44.05 2.83
N MET A 366 -3.14 -43.42 2.85
CA MET A 366 -4.41 -44.09 2.53
C MET A 366 -4.41 -44.68 1.11
N ASN A 367 -3.88 -43.96 0.12
CA ASN A 367 -3.77 -44.46 -1.24
C ASN A 367 -2.82 -45.66 -1.35
N LYS A 368 -1.69 -45.65 -0.62
CA LYS A 368 -0.79 -46.82 -0.55
C LYS A 368 -1.47 -48.02 0.11
N ILE A 369 -2.25 -47.81 1.17
CA ILE A 369 -3.02 -48.88 1.82
C ILE A 369 -4.03 -49.49 0.85
N LYS A 370 -4.80 -48.67 0.13
CA LYS A 370 -5.76 -49.13 -0.88
C LYS A 370 -5.09 -49.92 -2.00
N GLN A 371 -3.98 -49.42 -2.54
CA GLN A 371 -3.22 -50.14 -3.57
C GLN A 371 -2.71 -51.50 -3.07
N ASN A 372 -2.22 -51.56 -1.83
CA ASN A 372 -1.77 -52.83 -1.23
C ASN A 372 -2.93 -53.81 -1.00
N GLN A 373 -4.12 -53.31 -0.64
CA GLN A 373 -5.34 -54.12 -0.55
C GLN A 373 -5.75 -54.68 -1.91
N GLU A 374 -5.79 -53.84 -2.96
CA GLU A 374 -6.10 -54.27 -4.32
C GLU A 374 -5.12 -55.32 -4.86
N ILE A 375 -3.83 -55.20 -4.53
CA ILE A 375 -2.81 -56.21 -4.88
C ILE A 375 -3.09 -57.54 -4.16
N LYS A 376 -3.38 -57.51 -2.85
CA LYS A 376 -3.73 -58.72 -2.08
C LYS A 376 -5.00 -59.37 -2.63
N ASP A 377 -6.02 -58.58 -2.96
CA ASP A 377 -7.28 -59.07 -3.51
C ASP A 377 -7.08 -59.72 -4.88
N LYS A 378 -6.19 -59.17 -5.73
CA LYS A 378 -5.82 -59.79 -7.02
C LYS A 378 -5.07 -61.11 -6.84
N LEU A 379 -4.17 -61.21 -5.87
CA LEU A 379 -3.43 -62.45 -5.56
C LEU A 379 -4.33 -63.54 -4.99
N ASN A 380 -5.37 -63.17 -4.25
CA ASN A 380 -6.34 -64.09 -3.65
C ASN A 380 -7.50 -64.47 -4.58
N ARG A 381 -7.53 -63.98 -5.83
CA ARG A 381 -8.54 -64.42 -6.80
C ARG A 381 -8.29 -65.89 -7.17
N PRO A 382 -9.28 -66.80 -7.00
CA PRO A 382 -9.12 -68.18 -7.40
C PRO A 382 -8.81 -68.26 -8.90
N LYS A 383 -7.73 -68.96 -9.26
CA LYS A 383 -7.37 -69.18 -10.68
C LYS A 383 -8.53 -69.93 -11.34
N ARG A 384 -9.13 -69.33 -12.37
CA ARG A 384 -10.11 -70.03 -13.22
C ARG A 384 -9.45 -71.27 -13.80
N ILE A 385 -9.87 -72.45 -13.35
CA ILE A 385 -9.52 -73.72 -14.00
C ILE A 385 -10.26 -73.72 -15.34
N ILE A 386 -9.53 -73.44 -16.41
CA ILE A 386 -10.03 -73.64 -17.77
C ILE A 386 -10.09 -75.15 -17.98
N LYS A 387 -11.28 -75.74 -17.94
CA LYS A 387 -11.48 -77.11 -18.41
C LYS A 387 -11.31 -77.11 -19.92
N ASN A 388 -10.14 -77.52 -20.41
CA ASN A 388 -9.94 -77.83 -21.82
C ASN A 388 -10.78 -79.06 -22.15
N ASN A 389 -11.83 -78.88 -22.95
CA ASN A 389 -12.53 -79.98 -23.59
C ASN A 389 -11.61 -80.53 -24.70
N PHE A 390 -10.97 -81.67 -24.44
CA PHE A 390 -10.29 -82.45 -25.48
C PHE A 390 -11.35 -83.18 -26.31
N THR A 391 -11.60 -82.69 -27.52
CA THR A 391 -12.35 -83.42 -28.55
C THR A 391 -11.40 -84.43 -29.19
N ILE A 392 -11.60 -85.72 -28.96
CA ILE A 392 -10.90 -86.80 -29.67
C ILE A 392 -11.58 -86.96 -31.03
N VAL A 393 -10.83 -86.72 -32.12
CA VAL A 393 -11.26 -87.05 -33.48
C VAL A 393 -10.73 -88.45 -33.80
N HIS A 394 -11.62 -89.43 -33.94
CA HIS A 394 -11.28 -90.73 -34.51
C HIS A 394 -11.31 -90.65 -36.04
N GLY A 395 -10.16 -90.84 -36.68
CA GLY A 395 -10.06 -91.11 -38.11
C GLY A 395 -10.24 -92.60 -38.37
N ILE A 396 -11.23 -92.94 -39.20
CA ILE A 396 -11.44 -94.26 -39.79
C ILE A 396 -10.61 -94.34 -41.08
N ILE A 397 -9.93 -95.48 -41.28
CA ILE A 397 -9.12 -95.85 -42.45
C ILE A 397 -9.99 -96.08 -43.68
#